data_AF-A0A6N8L306-F1
#
_entry.id   AF-A0A6N8L306-F1
#
_cell.length_a   1.000
_cell.length_b   1.000
_cell.length_c   1.000
_cell.angle_alpha   90.00
_cell.angle_beta   90.00
_cell.angle_gamma   90.00
#
_symmetry.space_group_name_H-M   'P 1'
#
loop_
_entity.id
_entity.type
_entity.pdbx_description
1 polymer ?
#
loop_
_entity_poly.entity_id
_entity_poly.type
_entity_poly.pdbx_seq_one_letter_code
_entity_poly.pdbx_strand_id
1 'polypeptide(L)'
;MFSVSPNDKINALNQDIQRFAQQEQLYFIPLHDEFSRHGLDFKSAQSLLVNAQNGPSNDGVHPTAAGYQLIGDYFYAQLKAMKLLKRKMLLLCFGDSITYGAFMEGKGTASGDTYPAVLNRRLQGATK
;
A
#
# COMPACT_ATOMS: atom_id res chain seq x y z
N MET A 1 22.29 -12.07 -16.88
CA MET A 1 21.06 -12.54 -16.21
C MET A 1 21.26 -12.44 -14.71
N PHE A 2 20.28 -11.99 -13.94
CA PHE A 2 20.38 -11.99 -12.47
C PHE A 2 20.25 -13.43 -11.94
N SER A 3 20.97 -13.77 -10.87
CA SER A 3 20.96 -15.11 -10.26
C SER A 3 19.72 -15.40 -9.40
N VAL A 4 18.89 -14.39 -9.15
CA VAL A 4 17.72 -14.44 -8.27
C VAL A 4 16.56 -13.74 -8.97
N SER A 5 15.37 -14.32 -8.92
CA SER A 5 14.19 -13.72 -9.56
C SER A 5 13.77 -12.44 -8.83
N PRO A 6 13.05 -11.52 -9.49
CA PRO A 6 12.50 -10.34 -8.82
C PRO A 6 11.63 -10.67 -7.60
N ASN A 7 10.80 -11.72 -7.69
CA ASN A 7 9.93 -12.13 -6.58
C ASN A 7 10.73 -12.71 -5.41
N ASP A 8 11.81 -13.46 -5.66
CA ASP A 8 12.67 -13.95 -4.60
C ASP A 8 13.38 -12.80 -3.86
N LYS A 9 13.76 -11.73 -4.58
CA LYS A 9 14.32 -10.52 -3.96
C LYS A 9 13.29 -9.80 -3.09
N ILE A 10 12.04 -9.68 -3.56
CA ILE A 10 10.94 -9.07 -2.80
C ILE A 10 10.65 -9.90 -1.53
N ASN A 11 10.60 -11.22 -1.66
CA ASN A 11 10.38 -12.12 -0.53
C ASN A 11 11.49 -12.00 0.53
N ALA A 12 12.75 -11.99 0.10
CA ALA A 12 13.88 -11.78 1.00
C ALA A 12 13.81 -10.42 1.71
N LEU A 13 13.53 -9.34 0.96
CA LEU A 13 13.40 -8.00 1.55
C LEU A 13 12.24 -7.92 2.56
N ASN A 14 11.08 -8.54 2.27
CA ASN A 14 9.96 -8.57 3.21
C ASN A 14 10.32 -9.28 4.52
N GLN A 15 11.06 -10.39 4.44
CA GLN A 15 11.57 -11.09 5.62
C GLN A 15 12.54 -10.20 6.40
N ASP A 16 13.42 -9.47 5.73
CA ASP A 16 14.37 -8.56 6.36
C ASP A 16 13.67 -7.40 7.06
N ILE A 17 12.66 -6.78 6.43
CA ILE A 17 11.86 -5.71 7.03
C ILE A 17 11.07 -6.23 8.23
N GLN A 18 10.51 -7.43 8.17
CA GLN A 18 9.81 -8.04 9.30
C GLN A 18 10.76 -8.28 10.48
N ARG A 19 11.96 -8.83 10.23
CA ARG A 19 12.98 -9.04 11.27
C ARG A 19 13.42 -7.71 11.87
N PHE A 20 13.66 -6.70 11.05
CA PHE A 20 14.00 -5.36 11.50
C PHE A 20 12.91 -4.77 12.41
N ALA A 21 11.64 -4.85 12.00
CA ALA A 21 10.52 -4.38 12.82
C ALA A 21 10.45 -5.10 14.18
N GLN A 22 10.70 -6.41 14.22
CA GLN A 22 10.75 -7.17 15.49
C GLN A 22 11.92 -6.70 16.39
N GLN A 23 13.10 -6.50 15.82
CA GLN A 23 14.29 -6.03 16.55
C GLN A 23 14.09 -4.65 17.15
N GLU A 24 13.46 -3.75 16.39
CA GLU A 24 13.19 -2.36 16.80
C GLU A 24 11.85 -2.19 17.54
N GLN A 25 11.15 -3.29 17.84
CA GLN A 25 9.84 -3.29 18.52
C GLN A 25 8.77 -2.43 17.80
N LEU A 26 8.81 -2.41 16.48
CA LEU A 26 7.87 -1.72 15.60
C LEU A 26 6.75 -2.66 15.14
N TYR A 27 5.59 -2.08 14.84
CA TYR A 27 4.51 -2.81 14.18
C TYR A 27 4.87 -3.07 12.71
N PHE A 28 4.73 -4.31 12.27
CA PHE A 28 4.86 -4.70 10.87
C PHE A 28 3.50 -5.04 10.29
N ILE A 29 3.18 -4.45 9.13
CA ILE A 29 1.95 -4.71 8.38
C ILE A 29 2.33 -5.28 7.01
N PRO A 30 2.06 -6.58 6.73
CA PRO A 30 2.57 -7.26 5.54
C PRO A 30 1.75 -6.92 4.28
N LEU A 31 1.98 -5.74 3.70
CA LEU A 31 1.24 -5.27 2.53
C LEU A 31 1.43 -6.18 1.29
N HIS A 32 2.63 -6.73 1.09
CA HIS A 32 2.92 -7.60 -0.03
C HIS A 32 2.03 -8.85 -0.05
N ASP A 33 1.79 -9.44 1.12
CA ASP A 33 0.93 -10.63 1.26
C ASP A 33 -0.52 -10.29 0.91
N GLU A 34 -0.97 -9.08 1.30
CA GLU A 34 -2.29 -8.60 0.94
C GLU A 34 -2.42 -8.46 -0.58
N PHE A 35 -1.50 -7.74 -1.24
CA PHE A 35 -1.51 -7.59 -2.70
C PHE A 35 -1.44 -8.92 -3.44
N SER A 36 -0.61 -9.84 -2.96
CA SER A 36 -0.42 -11.16 -3.59
C SER A 36 -1.68 -12.03 -3.53
N ARG A 37 -2.47 -11.92 -2.45
CA ARG A 37 -3.73 -12.66 -2.30
C ARG A 37 -4.79 -12.25 -3.32
N HIS A 38 -4.77 -11.01 -3.81
CA HIS A 38 -5.72 -10.54 -4.80
C HIS A 38 -5.30 -10.83 -6.25
N GLY A 39 -4.23 -11.62 -6.46
CA GLY A 39 -3.92 -12.23 -7.75
C GLY A 39 -3.84 -11.21 -8.88
N LEU A 40 -2.77 -10.42 -8.88
CA LEU A 40 -2.55 -9.36 -9.85
C LEU A 40 -2.21 -9.98 -11.22
N ASP A 41 -3.22 -10.35 -11.99
CA ASP A 41 -2.99 -10.54 -13.42
C ASP A 41 -2.58 -9.19 -14.01
N PHE A 42 -1.27 -8.97 -14.07
CA PHE A 42 -0.69 -7.73 -14.54
C PHE A 42 -1.08 -7.40 -15.99
N LYS A 43 -1.57 -8.37 -16.77
CA LYS A 43 -2.03 -8.12 -18.14
C LYS A 43 -3.50 -7.72 -18.20
N SER A 44 -4.22 -7.81 -17.09
CA SER A 44 -5.64 -7.49 -17.02
C SER A 44 -5.88 -5.99 -16.80
N ALA A 45 -6.92 -5.44 -17.42
CA ALA A 45 -7.40 -4.09 -17.12
C ALA A 45 -7.87 -3.95 -15.65
N GLN A 46 -8.18 -5.05 -14.97
CA GLN A 46 -8.58 -5.08 -13.56
C GLN A 46 -7.39 -5.24 -12.60
N SER A 47 -6.14 -5.27 -13.11
CA SER A 47 -4.94 -5.27 -12.27
C SER A 47 -4.97 -4.10 -11.28
N LEU A 48 -4.56 -4.37 -10.03
CA LEU A 48 -4.36 -3.33 -9.04
C LEU A 48 -3.07 -2.54 -9.27
N LEU A 49 -2.22 -2.97 -10.21
CA LEU A 49 -1.04 -2.25 -10.68
C LEU A 49 -1.27 -1.65 -12.06
N VAL A 50 -0.70 -0.47 -12.28
CA VAL A 50 -0.75 0.26 -13.55
C VAL A 50 -0.06 -0.55 -14.64
N ASN A 51 -0.76 -0.77 -15.75
CA ASN A 51 -0.29 -1.47 -16.93
C ASN A 51 -0.82 -0.80 -18.21
N ALA A 52 -0.43 -1.35 -19.37
CA ALA A 52 -0.85 -0.83 -20.67
C ALA A 52 -2.38 -0.89 -20.94
N GLN A 53 -3.15 -1.66 -20.16
CA GLN A 53 -4.60 -1.83 -20.32
C GLN A 53 -5.42 -0.94 -19.39
N ASN A 54 -4.85 -0.41 -18.30
CA ASN A 54 -5.58 0.33 -17.28
C ASN A 54 -4.97 1.69 -16.89
N GLY A 55 -3.85 2.08 -17.50
CA GLY A 55 -3.17 3.30 -17.12
C GLY A 55 -2.23 3.86 -18.19
N PRO A 56 -1.51 4.94 -17.85
CA PRO A 56 -0.73 5.73 -18.79
C PRO A 56 0.58 5.05 -19.22
N SER A 57 0.98 3.96 -18.58
CA SER A 57 2.25 3.30 -18.81
C SER A 57 2.17 1.81 -18.50
N ASN A 58 3.06 1.02 -19.11
CA ASN A 58 3.23 -0.39 -18.77
C ASN A 58 4.18 -0.55 -17.57
N ASP A 59 3.78 0.01 -16.42
CA ASP A 59 4.65 0.27 -15.28
C ASP A 59 4.88 -0.96 -14.39
N GLY A 60 3.82 -1.66 -13.97
CA GLY A 60 3.91 -2.89 -13.19
C GLY A 60 4.41 -2.74 -11.76
N VAL A 61 4.44 -1.51 -11.24
CA VAL A 61 4.94 -1.21 -9.89
C VAL A 61 3.93 -0.39 -9.10
N HIS A 62 3.43 0.69 -9.68
CA HIS A 62 2.56 1.64 -9.01
C HIS A 62 1.10 1.15 -8.99
N PRO A 63 0.40 1.28 -7.87
CA PRO A 63 -1.01 0.92 -7.78
C PRO A 63 -1.92 1.79 -8.67
N THR A 64 -3.00 1.20 -9.17
CA THR A 64 -4.17 1.95 -9.67
C THR A 64 -4.97 2.53 -8.51
N ALA A 65 -6.00 3.33 -8.79
CA ALA A 65 -6.89 3.83 -7.73
C ALA A 65 -7.51 2.69 -6.88
N ALA A 66 -7.87 1.56 -7.52
CA ALA A 66 -8.34 0.38 -6.81
C ALA A 66 -7.26 -0.25 -5.92
N GLY A 67 -6.02 -0.29 -6.38
CA GLY A 67 -4.88 -0.76 -5.59
C GLY A 67 -4.58 0.15 -4.39
N TYR A 68 -4.62 1.47 -4.56
CA TYR A 68 -4.48 2.41 -3.45
C TYR A 68 -5.64 2.33 -2.47
N GLN A 69 -6.85 2.06 -2.95
CA GLN A 69 -7.99 1.82 -2.06
C GLN A 69 -7.78 0.57 -1.21
N LEU A 70 -7.29 -0.53 -1.79
CA LEU A 70 -6.92 -1.72 -1.04
C LEU A 70 -5.88 -1.41 0.04
N ILE A 71 -4.82 -0.66 -0.28
CA ILE A 71 -3.78 -0.29 0.71
C ILE A 71 -4.39 0.46 1.89
N GLY A 72 -5.16 1.51 1.60
CA GLY A 72 -5.73 2.37 2.65
C GLY A 72 -6.71 1.61 3.54
N ASP A 73 -7.56 0.77 2.94
CA ASP A 73 -8.53 -0.07 3.66
C ASP A 73 -7.84 -1.14 4.51
N TYR A 74 -6.80 -1.78 3.95
CA TYR A 74 -6.00 -2.77 4.66
C TYR A 74 -5.29 -2.15 5.87
N PHE A 75 -4.60 -1.02 5.70
CA PHE A 75 -3.94 -0.33 6.81
C PHE A 75 -4.93 0.09 7.90
N TYR A 76 -6.09 0.63 7.52
CA TYR A 76 -7.12 0.96 8.50
C TYR A 76 -7.58 -0.27 9.30
N ALA A 77 -7.85 -1.39 8.62
CA ALA A 77 -8.25 -2.64 9.27
C ALA A 77 -7.17 -3.16 10.24
N GLN A 78 -5.90 -3.12 9.83
CA GLN A 78 -4.76 -3.56 10.63
C GLN A 78 -4.54 -2.66 11.86
N LEU A 79 -4.56 -1.33 11.70
CA LEU A 79 -4.47 -0.38 12.81
C LEU A 79 -5.60 -0.57 13.83
N LYS A 80 -6.82 -0.86 13.35
CA LYS A 80 -7.97 -1.17 14.20
C LYS A 80 -7.79 -2.47 14.95
N ALA A 81 -7.37 -3.54 14.27
CA ALA A 81 -7.14 -4.87 14.88
C ALA A 81 -6.06 -4.82 15.96
N MET A 82 -4.99 -4.05 15.73
CA MET A 82 -3.91 -3.81 16.69
C MET A 82 -4.27 -2.81 17.80
N LYS A 83 -5.48 -2.24 17.80
CA LYS A 83 -5.97 -1.25 18.77
C LYS A 83 -5.09 0.01 18.85
N LEU A 84 -4.54 0.44 17.72
CA LEU A 84 -3.66 1.61 17.63
C LEU A 84 -4.40 2.93 17.40
N LEU A 85 -5.66 2.85 16.94
CA LEU A 85 -6.46 4.03 16.64
C LEU A 85 -6.85 4.79 17.90
N LYS A 86 -6.63 6.11 17.88
CA LYS A 86 -6.97 7.03 18.97
C LYS A 86 -7.77 8.21 18.44
N ARG A 87 -8.61 8.80 19.29
CA ARG A 87 -9.37 10.01 18.95
C ARG A 87 -8.39 11.17 18.65
N LYS A 88 -8.63 11.93 17.58
CA LYS A 88 -7.77 13.05 17.13
C LYS A 88 -6.32 12.65 16.86
N MET A 89 -6.09 11.42 16.40
CA MET A 89 -4.76 10.97 15.99
C MET A 89 -4.30 11.71 14.73
N LEU A 90 -3.05 12.16 14.74
CA LEU A 90 -2.32 12.55 13.54
C LEU A 90 -1.51 11.35 13.06
N LEU A 91 -1.66 10.99 11.78
CA LEU A 91 -0.89 9.94 11.14
C LEU A 91 -0.07 10.53 10.00
N LEU A 92 1.24 10.35 10.06
CA LEU A 92 2.19 10.79 9.04
C LEU A 92 2.63 9.57 8.23
N CYS A 93 2.49 9.64 6.91
CA CYS A 93 2.95 8.61 5.99
C CYS A 93 4.30 9.04 5.37
N PHE A 94 5.35 8.28 5.63
CA PHE A 94 6.66 8.46 4.98
C PHE A 94 6.91 7.29 4.03
N GLY A 95 7.39 7.59 2.83
CA GLY A 95 7.70 6.58 1.84
C GLY A 95 8.04 7.17 0.48
N ASP A 96 7.91 6.34 -0.54
CA ASP A 96 8.33 6.59 -1.91
C ASP A 96 7.19 7.13 -2.79
N SER A 97 7.26 6.86 -4.10
CA SER A 97 6.24 7.23 -5.08
C SER A 97 4.88 6.58 -4.82
N ILE A 98 4.81 5.43 -4.13
CA ILE A 98 3.55 4.81 -3.70
C ILE A 98 2.93 5.65 -2.59
N THR A 99 3.70 6.07 -1.59
CA THR A 99 3.20 7.01 -0.55
C THR A 99 2.82 8.36 -1.13
N TYR A 100 3.59 8.86 -2.10
CA TYR A 100 3.24 10.07 -2.82
C TYR A 100 1.95 9.91 -3.64
N GLY A 101 1.59 8.70 -4.08
CA GLY A 101 0.38 8.47 -4.89
C GLY A 101 0.62 8.73 -6.38
N ALA A 102 1.72 8.20 -6.93
CA ALA A 102 2.00 8.32 -8.37
C ALA A 102 0.78 7.93 -9.22
N PHE A 103 0.55 8.72 -10.28
CA PHE A 103 -0.60 8.64 -11.19
C PHE A 103 -1.98 8.98 -10.59
N MET A 104 -2.09 9.28 -9.29
CA MET A 104 -3.37 9.59 -8.66
C MET A 104 -3.65 11.08 -8.55
N GLU A 105 -4.93 11.43 -8.50
CA GLU A 105 -5.38 12.74 -8.03
C GLU A 105 -5.03 12.90 -6.55
N GLY A 106 -4.58 14.10 -6.15
CA GLY A 106 -4.18 14.38 -4.77
C GLY A 106 -2.82 13.80 -4.37
N LYS A 107 -1.96 13.47 -5.34
CA LYS A 107 -0.58 13.05 -5.07
C LYS A 107 0.16 14.04 -4.16
N GLY A 108 0.83 13.53 -3.14
CA GLY A 108 1.51 14.31 -2.10
C GLY A 108 0.58 14.92 -1.04
N THR A 109 -0.71 14.59 -1.04
CA THR A 109 -1.68 15.05 -0.04
C THR A 109 -2.42 13.88 0.62
N ALA A 110 -3.24 14.19 1.63
CA ALA A 110 -4.18 13.27 2.25
C ALA A 110 -5.61 13.38 1.69
N SER A 111 -5.73 13.82 0.43
CA SER A 111 -6.97 13.91 -0.36
C SER A 111 -6.82 13.20 -1.71
N GLY A 112 -7.92 12.97 -2.43
CA GLY A 112 -7.89 12.25 -3.71
C GLY A 112 -7.79 10.72 -3.57
N ASP A 113 -7.09 10.07 -4.48
CA ASP A 113 -7.12 8.61 -4.68
C ASP A 113 -5.87 7.88 -4.15
N THR A 114 -5.03 8.58 -3.39
CA THR A 114 -3.83 8.01 -2.76
C THR A 114 -4.21 7.13 -1.55
N TYR A 115 -3.36 6.17 -1.16
CA TYR A 115 -3.66 5.40 0.05
C TYR A 115 -3.71 6.27 1.33
N PRO A 116 -2.89 7.32 1.51
CA PRO A 116 -3.05 8.22 2.66
C PRO A 116 -4.42 8.88 2.67
N ALA A 117 -4.95 9.27 1.50
CA ALA A 117 -6.29 9.84 1.39
C ALA A 117 -7.40 8.84 1.72
N VAL A 118 -7.30 7.61 1.21
CA VAL A 118 -8.23 6.51 1.55
C VAL A 118 -8.22 6.26 3.06
N LEU A 119 -7.04 6.08 3.64
CA LEU A 119 -6.87 5.88 5.07
C LEU A 119 -7.48 7.03 5.89
N ASN A 120 -7.21 8.28 5.51
CA ASN A 120 -7.78 9.46 6.15
C ASN A 120 -9.31 9.46 6.12
N ARG A 121 -9.93 9.11 4.98
CA ARG A 121 -11.40 8.97 4.89
C ARG A 121 -11.92 7.91 5.87
N ARG A 122 -11.26 6.76 5.99
CA ARG A 122 -11.65 5.71 6.94
C ARG A 122 -11.53 6.17 8.39
N LEU A 123 -10.45 6.88 8.72
CA LEU A 123 -10.23 7.43 10.06
C LEU A 123 -11.30 8.47 10.44
N GLN A 124 -11.71 9.33 9.50
CA GLN A 124 -12.76 10.32 9.74
C GLN A 124 -14.15 9.67 9.87
N GLY A 125 -14.45 8.69 9.02
CA GLY A 125 -15.72 7.95 9.04
C GLY A 125 -15.92 7.05 10.26
N ALA A 126 -14.84 6.67 10.96
CA ALA A 126 -14.87 5.87 12.17
C ALA A 126 -15.29 6.64 13.44
N THR A 127 -15.46 7.96 13.33
CA THR A 127 -15.71 8.86 14.48
C THR A 127 -17.19 9.14 14.74
N LYS A 128 -18.11 8.33 14.18
CA LYS A 128 -19.55 8.43 14.47
C LYS A 128 -19.97 7.44 15.55
#